data_AF-A0A947CDP8-F1
#
_entry.id   AF-A0A947CDP8-F1
#
_cell.length_a   1.000
_cell.length_b   1.000
_cell.length_c   1.000
_cell.angle_alpha   90.00
_cell.angle_beta   90.00
_cell.angle_gamma   90.00
#
_symmetry.space_group_name_H-M   'P 1'
#
loop_
_entity.id
_entity.type
_entity.pdbx_description
1 polymer ?
#
loop_
_entity_poly.entity_id
_entity_poly.type
_entity_poly.pdbx_seq_one_letter_code
_entity_poly.pdbx_strand_id
1 'polypeptide(L)'
;MKTDAIEISEASAREAFLGHLVDKATAARMKYGLYIDAEAIVKMLADSDVLRYPASLVFDAGPLQPHEFACVQPLGFHAADGYAICLHPAFRDQPEIWPLLISYHVPAINYGQIVDTTAAEIYGSTLIGLDREAYYQALCELADSIGCAPVHEAAG
;
A
#
# COMPACT_ATOMS: atom_id res chain seq x y z
N MET A 1 41.68 -20.68 -10.42
CA MET A 1 40.67 -19.97 -9.62
C MET A 1 39.57 -19.59 -10.60
N LYS A 2 38.50 -20.39 -10.69
CA LYS A 2 37.33 -20.03 -11.51
C LYS A 2 36.48 -19.10 -10.67
N THR A 3 36.28 -17.89 -11.16
CA THR A 3 35.29 -16.98 -10.60
C THR A 3 33.94 -17.51 -11.03
N ASP A 4 33.23 -18.18 -10.13
CA ASP A 4 31.84 -18.54 -10.37
C ASP A 4 31.04 -17.24 -10.36
N ALA A 5 30.66 -16.79 -11.56
CA ALA A 5 29.68 -15.72 -11.72
C ALA A 5 28.37 -16.24 -11.14
N ILE A 6 27.88 -15.62 -10.07
CA ILE A 6 26.57 -15.93 -9.52
C ILE A 6 25.56 -15.45 -10.56
N GLU A 7 25.05 -16.37 -11.39
CA GLU A 7 23.86 -16.13 -12.20
C GLU A 7 22.68 -15.97 -11.24
N ILE A 8 22.30 -14.72 -10.95
CA ILE A 8 21.08 -14.44 -10.22
C ILE A 8 19.92 -14.75 -11.16
N SER A 9 19.28 -15.89 -10.93
CA SER A 9 18.04 -16.22 -11.64
C SER A 9 16.94 -15.22 -11.29
N GLU A 10 16.01 -14.96 -12.21
CA GLU A 10 14.86 -14.08 -11.96
C GLU A 10 14.04 -14.55 -10.74
N ALA A 11 13.91 -15.86 -10.55
CA ALA A 11 13.24 -16.45 -9.40
C ALA A 11 13.96 -16.10 -8.08
N SER A 12 15.29 -16.18 -8.05
CA SER A 12 16.10 -15.79 -6.89
C SER A 12 16.02 -14.29 -6.61
N ALA A 13 15.99 -13.45 -7.65
CA ALA A 13 15.80 -12.01 -7.52
C ALA A 13 14.41 -11.67 -6.95
N ARG A 14 13.36 -12.37 -7.42
CA ARG A 14 11.99 -12.21 -6.94
C ARG A 14 11.86 -12.60 -5.46
N GLU A 15 12.44 -13.73 -5.07
CA GLU A 15 12.45 -14.20 -3.68
C GLU A 15 13.18 -13.23 -2.76
N ALA A 16 14.36 -12.74 -3.18
CA ALA A 16 15.11 -11.74 -2.42
C ALA A 16 14.32 -10.42 -2.27
N PHE A 17 13.61 -9.99 -3.30
CA PHE A 17 12.74 -8.81 -3.23
C PHE A 17 11.59 -9.00 -2.24
N LEU A 18 10.93 -10.17 -2.25
CA LEU A 18 9.87 -10.47 -1.29
C LEU A 18 10.38 -10.52 0.14
N GLY A 19 11.52 -11.19 0.37
CA GLY A 19 12.18 -11.21 1.68
C GLY A 19 12.48 -9.79 2.18
N HIS A 20 13.00 -8.93 1.30
CA HIS A 20 13.25 -7.53 1.62
C HIS A 20 11.98 -6.77 2.04
N LEU A 21 10.84 -7.01 1.39
CA LEU A 21 9.57 -6.38 1.78
C LEU A 21 9.11 -6.83 3.16
N VAL A 22 9.24 -8.12 3.47
CA VAL A 22 8.92 -8.68 4.80
C VAL A 22 9.79 -8.03 5.87
N ASP A 23 11.10 -7.94 5.64
CA ASP A 23 12.03 -7.31 6.59
C ASP A 23 11.66 -5.85 6.85
N LYS A 24 11.34 -5.10 5.79
CA LYS A 24 10.95 -3.68 5.88
C LYS A 24 9.61 -3.49 6.59
N ALA A 25 8.60 -4.28 6.27
CA ALA A 25 7.30 -4.24 6.94
C ALA A 25 7.44 -4.62 8.43
N THR A 26 8.24 -5.64 8.73
CA THR A 26 8.51 -6.07 10.11
C THR A 26 9.22 -4.98 10.90
N ALA A 27 10.25 -4.35 10.33
CA ALA A 27 10.96 -3.24 10.98
C ALA A 27 10.03 -2.06 11.26
N ALA A 28 9.20 -1.67 10.29
CA ALA A 28 8.21 -0.60 10.46
C ALA A 28 7.20 -0.95 11.57
N ARG A 29 6.69 -2.19 11.59
CA ARG A 29 5.80 -2.65 12.65
C ARG A 29 6.47 -2.63 14.02
N MET A 30 7.71 -3.09 14.15
CA MET A 30 8.43 -3.05 15.43
C MET A 30 8.70 -1.62 15.89
N LYS A 31 8.89 -0.67 14.97
CA LYS A 31 9.10 0.75 15.27
C LYS A 31 7.82 1.45 15.77
N TYR A 32 6.67 1.15 15.17
CA TYR A 32 5.41 1.84 15.45
C TYR A 32 4.46 1.10 16.38
N GLY A 33 4.72 -0.18 16.65
CA GLY A 33 3.93 -1.02 17.53
C GLY A 33 3.30 -2.21 16.82
N LEU A 34 2.95 -3.25 17.59
CA LEU A 34 2.34 -4.46 17.03
C LEU A 34 0.91 -4.22 16.51
N TYR A 35 0.26 -3.17 17.00
CA TYR A 35 -1.04 -2.68 16.55
C TYR A 35 -0.84 -1.32 15.91
N ILE A 36 -1.04 -1.25 14.59
CA ILE A 36 -0.93 -0.02 13.81
C ILE A 36 -2.32 0.58 13.68
N ASP A 37 -2.56 1.71 14.35
CA ASP A 37 -3.79 2.49 14.24
C ASP A 37 -3.68 3.61 13.19
N ALA A 38 -4.75 4.39 13.06
CA ALA A 38 -4.82 5.52 12.13
C ALA A 38 -3.72 6.57 12.37
N GLU A 39 -3.40 6.85 13.64
CA GLU A 39 -2.37 7.84 13.98
C GLU A 39 -0.97 7.32 13.58
N ALA A 40 -0.68 6.05 13.89
CA ALA A 40 0.56 5.40 13.54
C ALA A 40 0.76 5.33 12.03
N ILE A 41 -0.24 4.86 11.27
CA ILE A 41 -0.10 4.73 9.80
C ILE A 41 0.05 6.09 9.12
N VAL A 42 -0.63 7.14 9.59
CA VAL A 42 -0.47 8.50 9.04
C VAL A 42 0.91 9.05 9.37
N LYS A 43 1.45 8.81 10.58
CA LYS A 43 2.82 9.18 10.93
C LYS A 43 3.86 8.47 10.07
N MET A 44 3.62 7.22 9.70
CA MET A 44 4.53 6.47 8.80
C MET A 44 4.68 7.13 7.43
N LEU A 45 3.64 7.80 6.92
CA LEU A 45 3.68 8.42 5.59
C LEU A 45 4.75 9.51 5.43
N ALA A 46 5.21 10.09 6.55
CA ALA A 46 6.29 11.07 6.58
C ALA A 46 7.63 10.50 7.05
N ASP A 47 7.70 9.22 7.41
CA ASP A 47 8.89 8.58 7.96
C ASP A 47 9.73 7.93 6.87
N SER A 48 10.92 8.46 6.64
CA SER A 48 11.84 7.97 5.61
C SER A 48 12.36 6.56 5.84
N ASP A 49 12.25 6.02 7.06
CA ASP A 49 12.61 4.63 7.34
C ASP A 49 11.55 3.65 6.80
N VAL A 50 10.31 4.12 6.62
CA VAL A 50 9.16 3.32 6.14
C VAL A 50 8.85 3.65 4.69
N LEU A 51 8.74 4.93 4.34
CA LEU A 51 8.49 5.42 2.98
C LEU A 51 9.74 6.08 2.39
N ARG A 52 10.24 5.56 1.28
CA ARG A 52 11.37 6.16 0.53
C ARG A 52 11.04 7.57 0.04
N TYR A 53 9.78 7.83 -0.28
CA TYR A 53 9.28 9.14 -0.71
C TYR A 53 8.10 9.53 0.16
N PRO A 54 8.05 10.77 0.67
CA PRO A 54 6.99 11.19 1.56
C PRO A 54 5.64 11.10 0.87
N ALA A 55 4.62 10.70 1.63
CA ALA A 55 3.25 10.65 1.15
C ALA A 55 2.30 11.41 2.08
N SER A 56 1.14 11.78 1.53
CA SER A 56 0.05 12.39 2.25
C SER A 56 -1.23 11.59 2.01
N LEU A 57 -2.15 11.65 2.96
CA LEU A 57 -3.46 11.02 2.85
C LEU A 57 -4.51 12.07 2.43
N VAL A 58 -5.28 11.77 1.38
CA VAL A 58 -6.37 12.62 0.89
C VAL A 58 -7.62 11.77 0.71
N PHE A 59 -8.79 12.30 1.09
CA PHE A 59 -10.08 11.65 0.85
C PHE A 59 -10.76 12.29 -0.36
N ASP A 60 -10.47 11.74 -1.54
CA ASP A 60 -10.96 12.22 -2.83
C ASP A 60 -11.16 11.04 -3.79
N ALA A 61 -12.37 10.92 -4.33
CA ALA A 61 -12.71 9.89 -5.31
C ALA A 61 -12.47 10.31 -6.76
N GLY A 62 -12.21 11.60 -7.03
CA GLY A 62 -12.02 12.11 -8.39
C GLY A 62 -10.97 11.35 -9.22
N PRO A 63 -9.81 10.97 -8.64
CA PRO A 63 -8.79 10.20 -9.35
C PRO A 63 -9.06 8.69 -9.46
N LEU A 64 -10.03 8.15 -8.73
CA LEU A 64 -10.28 6.71 -8.64
C LEU A 64 -10.99 6.20 -9.89
N GLN A 65 -10.58 5.02 -10.36
CA GLN A 65 -11.34 4.28 -11.37
C GLN A 65 -12.54 3.56 -10.74
N PRO A 66 -13.55 3.16 -11.54
CA PRO A 66 -14.62 2.31 -11.05
C PRO A 66 -14.07 1.09 -10.32
N HIS A 67 -14.62 0.78 -9.14
CA HIS A 67 -14.20 -0.31 -8.25
C HIS A 67 -12.84 -0.11 -7.54
N GLU A 68 -12.16 1.02 -7.72
CA GLU A 68 -11.01 1.37 -6.88
C GLU A 68 -11.47 2.02 -5.59
N PHE A 69 -10.91 1.56 -4.47
CA PHE A 69 -11.08 2.22 -3.18
C PHE A 69 -9.98 3.25 -2.89
N ALA A 70 -8.86 3.16 -3.61
CA ALA A 70 -7.70 4.01 -3.42
C ALA A 70 -6.79 4.01 -4.64
N CYS A 71 -6.07 5.12 -4.82
CA CYS A 71 -4.98 5.20 -5.78
C CYS A 71 -3.84 6.07 -5.24
N VAL A 72 -2.67 5.96 -5.88
CA VAL A 72 -1.49 6.77 -5.56
C VAL A 72 -1.25 7.77 -6.69
N GLN A 73 -1.21 9.05 -6.37
CA GLN A 73 -0.96 10.14 -7.30
C GLN A 73 0.42 10.78 -7.02
N PRO A 74 1.30 10.92 -8.01
CA PRO A 74 2.51 11.72 -7.85
C PRO A 74 2.15 13.21 -7.68
N LEU A 75 2.83 13.91 -6.78
CA LEU A 75 2.61 15.35 -6.55
C LEU A 75 3.44 16.24 -7.49
N GLY A 76 4.40 15.65 -8.21
CA GLY A 76 5.28 16.36 -9.13
C GLY A 76 5.91 15.44 -10.17
N PHE A 77 6.95 15.91 -10.83
CA PHE A 77 7.64 15.18 -11.90
C PHE A 77 8.67 14.18 -11.36
N HIS A 78 9.17 14.41 -10.15
CA HIS A 78 10.16 13.57 -9.49
C HIS A 78 9.53 12.84 -8.31
N ALA A 79 9.94 11.60 -8.07
CA ALA A 79 9.46 10.84 -6.91
C ALA A 79 9.76 11.56 -5.56
N ALA A 80 10.82 12.37 -5.52
CA ALA A 80 11.15 13.22 -4.37
C ALA A 80 10.12 14.34 -4.10
N ASP A 81 9.27 14.69 -5.07
CA ASP A 81 8.18 15.64 -4.89
C ASP A 81 7.04 15.05 -4.03
N GLY A 82 7.07 13.72 -3.79
CA GLY A 82 6.15 13.01 -2.93
C GLY A 82 4.89 12.53 -3.64
N TYR A 83 4.02 11.89 -2.85
CA TYR A 83 2.80 11.24 -3.33
C TYR A 83 1.58 11.62 -2.49
N ALA A 84 0.39 11.56 -3.10
CA ALA A 84 -0.88 11.53 -2.41
C ALA A 84 -1.49 10.13 -2.52
N ILE A 85 -1.87 9.54 -1.41
CA ILE A 85 -2.75 8.38 -1.36
C ILE A 85 -4.17 8.93 -1.31
N CYS A 86 -4.88 8.84 -2.43
CA CYS A 86 -6.28 9.23 -2.54
C CYS A 86 -7.13 8.04 -2.12
N LEU A 87 -7.75 8.09 -0.93
CA LEU A 87 -8.74 7.11 -0.49
C LEU A 87 -10.15 7.57 -0.86
N HIS A 88 -11.03 6.61 -1.11
CA HIS A 88 -12.45 6.88 -1.34
C HIS A 88 -13.07 7.61 -0.12
N PRO A 89 -13.85 8.70 -0.31
CA PRO A 89 -14.40 9.50 0.79
C PRO A 89 -15.28 8.74 1.78
N ALA A 90 -15.87 7.61 1.37
CA ALA A 90 -16.68 6.75 2.25
C ALA A 90 -15.92 6.25 3.49
N PHE A 91 -14.59 6.23 3.44
CA PHE A 91 -13.73 5.77 4.53
C PHE A 91 -13.19 6.89 5.42
N ARG A 92 -13.58 8.15 5.17
CA ARG A 92 -13.11 9.30 5.94
C ARG A 92 -13.43 9.19 7.43
N ASP A 93 -14.61 8.69 7.76
CA ASP A 93 -15.09 8.61 9.14
C ASP A 93 -14.86 7.21 9.77
N GLN A 94 -14.01 6.39 9.14
CA GLN A 94 -13.66 5.03 9.55
C GLN A 94 -12.12 4.90 9.70
N PRO A 95 -11.50 5.62 10.65
CA PRO A 95 -10.04 5.62 10.82
C PRO A 95 -9.44 4.23 11.09
N GLU A 96 -10.21 3.33 11.69
CA GLU A 96 -9.80 1.96 12.03
C GLU A 96 -9.42 1.10 10.82
N ILE A 97 -9.93 1.41 9.62
CA ILE A 97 -9.60 0.69 8.38
C ILE A 97 -8.44 1.30 7.59
N TRP A 98 -8.01 2.53 7.93
CA TRP A 98 -6.93 3.20 7.21
C TRP A 98 -5.62 2.41 7.17
N PRO A 99 -5.18 1.73 8.25
CA PRO A 99 -3.98 0.91 8.21
C PRO A 99 -4.03 -0.17 7.11
N LEU A 100 -5.18 -0.83 6.94
CA LEU A 100 -5.37 -1.83 5.89
C LEU A 100 -5.22 -1.18 4.51
N LEU A 101 -5.99 -0.13 4.24
CA LEU A 101 -6.02 0.51 2.93
C LEU A 101 -4.66 1.12 2.54
N ILE A 102 -4.03 1.84 3.47
CA ILE A 102 -2.79 2.57 3.20
C ILE A 102 -1.61 1.62 3.04
N SER A 103 -1.51 0.58 3.88
CA SER A 103 -0.36 -0.33 3.85
C SER A 103 -0.22 -1.09 2.53
N TYR A 104 -1.32 -1.32 1.81
CA TYR A 104 -1.33 -1.89 0.46
C TYR A 104 -0.53 -1.06 -0.55
N HIS A 105 -0.51 0.27 -0.39
CA HIS A 105 0.12 1.18 -1.36
C HIS A 105 1.59 1.50 -1.04
N VAL A 106 2.07 1.21 0.18
CA VAL A 106 3.42 1.55 0.61
C VAL A 106 4.51 0.95 -0.30
N PRO A 107 4.44 -0.33 -0.72
CA PRO A 107 5.45 -0.88 -1.61
C PRO A 107 5.49 -0.16 -2.96
N ALA A 108 4.33 0.15 -3.55
CA ALA A 108 4.25 0.82 -4.84
C ALA A 108 4.88 2.22 -4.79
N ILE A 109 4.72 2.94 -3.68
CA ILE A 109 5.40 4.22 -3.44
C ILE A 109 6.92 4.00 -3.37
N ASN A 110 7.38 2.99 -2.64
CA ASN A 110 8.81 2.77 -2.39
C ASN A 110 9.60 2.24 -3.59
N TYR A 111 8.97 1.37 -4.38
CA TYR A 111 9.66 0.55 -5.38
C TYR A 111 9.07 0.70 -6.79
N GLY A 112 7.94 1.39 -6.94
CA GLY A 112 7.31 1.64 -8.23
C GLY A 112 6.76 0.37 -8.88
N GLN A 113 6.88 0.30 -10.21
CA GLN A 113 6.20 -0.70 -11.05
C GLN A 113 6.68 -2.15 -10.89
N ILE A 114 7.77 -2.40 -10.16
CA ILE A 114 8.21 -3.78 -9.84
C ILE A 114 7.27 -4.47 -8.84
N VAL A 115 6.42 -3.70 -8.16
CA VAL A 115 5.45 -4.19 -7.19
C VAL A 115 4.23 -4.73 -7.91
N ASP A 116 3.99 -6.02 -7.72
CA ASP A 116 2.74 -6.69 -8.05
C ASP A 116 1.82 -6.80 -6.82
N THR A 117 0.62 -7.35 -7.02
CA THR A 117 -0.37 -7.53 -5.94
C THR A 117 0.19 -8.40 -4.81
N THR A 118 0.91 -9.47 -5.14
CA THR A 118 1.54 -10.34 -4.14
C THR A 118 2.54 -9.59 -3.25
N ALA A 119 3.36 -8.70 -3.82
CA ALA A 119 4.27 -7.86 -3.06
C ALA A 119 3.54 -6.88 -2.15
N ALA A 120 2.46 -6.26 -2.64
CA ALA A 120 1.61 -5.36 -1.87
C ALA A 120 0.94 -6.07 -0.68
N GLU A 121 0.35 -7.24 -0.92
CA GLU A 121 -0.29 -8.08 0.10
C GLU A 121 0.70 -8.55 1.16
N ILE A 122 1.89 -9.02 0.76
CA ILE A 122 2.93 -9.49 1.70
C ILE A 122 3.36 -8.35 2.61
N TYR A 123 3.61 -7.16 2.07
CA TYR A 123 4.01 -6.02 2.88
C TYR A 123 2.89 -5.59 3.83
N GLY A 124 1.67 -5.39 3.31
CA GLY A 124 0.52 -4.94 4.09
C GLY A 124 0.16 -5.91 5.21
N SER A 125 0.00 -7.19 4.89
CA SER A 125 -0.29 -8.22 5.89
C SER A 125 0.81 -8.33 6.96
N THR A 126 2.08 -8.23 6.59
CA THR A 126 3.20 -8.24 7.54
C THR A 126 3.18 -7.01 8.46
N LEU A 127 2.96 -5.82 7.89
CA LEU A 127 2.93 -4.56 8.64
C LEU A 127 1.77 -4.52 9.63
N ILE A 128 0.57 -4.93 9.20
CA ILE A 128 -0.63 -4.93 10.05
C ILE A 128 -0.63 -6.14 11.00
N GLY A 129 0.02 -7.23 10.61
CA GLY A 129 0.10 -8.45 11.39
C GLY A 129 -1.05 -9.41 11.24
N LEU A 130 -1.59 -9.45 10.04
CA LEU A 130 -2.61 -10.41 9.66
C LEU A 130 -1.96 -11.53 8.84
N ASP A 131 -2.65 -12.65 8.77
CA ASP A 131 -2.40 -13.60 7.70
C ASP A 131 -2.67 -12.93 6.35
N ARG A 132 -1.91 -13.30 5.31
CA ARG A 132 -2.01 -12.68 3.99
C ARG A 132 -3.40 -12.83 3.38
N GLU A 133 -4.01 -14.01 3.53
CA GLU A 133 -5.36 -14.27 3.00
C GLU A 133 -6.39 -13.41 3.74
N ALA A 134 -6.29 -13.35 5.08
CA ALA A 134 -7.18 -12.52 5.89
C ALA A 134 -7.06 -11.02 5.54
N TYR A 135 -5.84 -10.56 5.28
CA TYR A 135 -5.59 -9.20 4.83
C TYR A 135 -6.20 -8.91 3.45
N TYR A 136 -5.97 -9.81 2.48
CA TYR A 136 -6.53 -9.68 1.13
C TYR A 136 -8.07 -9.68 1.16
N GLN A 137 -8.67 -10.62 1.89
CA GLN A 137 -10.12 -10.72 2.03
C GLN A 137 -10.72 -9.45 2.63
N ALA A 138 -10.09 -8.86 3.66
CA ALA A 138 -10.54 -7.59 4.23
C ALA A 138 -10.49 -6.45 3.21
N LEU A 139 -9.46 -6.38 2.35
CA LEU A 139 -9.40 -5.38 1.29
C LEU A 139 -10.50 -5.58 0.24
N CYS A 140 -10.79 -6.82 -0.14
CA CYS A 140 -11.89 -7.12 -1.08
C CYS A 140 -13.25 -6.69 -0.51
N GLU A 141 -13.53 -7.00 0.75
CA GLU A 141 -14.78 -6.59 1.41
C GLU A 141 -14.94 -5.06 1.45
N LEU A 142 -13.85 -4.34 1.72
CA LEU A 142 -13.84 -2.88 1.68
C LEU A 142 -14.05 -2.36 0.24
N ALA A 143 -13.39 -2.94 -0.76
CA ALA A 143 -13.58 -2.56 -2.16
C ALA A 143 -15.04 -2.76 -2.62
N ASP A 144 -15.64 -3.90 -2.29
CA ASP A 144 -17.02 -4.24 -2.64
C ASP A 144 -18.03 -3.31 -1.97
N SER A 145 -17.72 -2.79 -0.78
CA SER A 145 -18.58 -1.84 -0.07
C SER A 145 -18.78 -0.49 -0.81
N ILE A 146 -17.84 -0.12 -1.68
CA ILE A 146 -17.90 1.11 -2.49
C ILE A 146 -18.59 0.87 -3.84
N GLY A 147 -18.46 -0.34 -4.40
CA GLY A 147 -19.01 -0.72 -5.71
C GLY A 147 -20.54 -0.81 -5.78
N CYS A 148 -21.25 -0.66 -4.65
CA CYS A 148 -22.70 -0.76 -4.55
C CYS A 148 -23.44 0.60 -4.50
N ALA A 149 -22.82 1.70 -4.95
CA ALA A 149 -23.54 2.96 -5.17
C ALA A 149 -24.38 2.86 -6.47
N PRO A 150 -25.69 3.17 -6.46
CA PRO A 150 -26.50 3.13 -7.67
C PRO A 150 -25.97 4.17 -8.67
N VAL A 151 -25.72 3.73 -9.90
CA VAL A 151 -25.61 4.61 -11.06
C VAL A 151 -26.91 5.42 -11.11
N HIS A 152 -26.83 6.68 -10.73
CA HIS A 152 -27.92 7.62 -11.00
C HIS A 152 -27.95 7.78 -12.52
N GLU A 153 -28.87 7.08 -13.19
CA GLU A 153 -29.21 7.36 -14.58
C GLU A 153 -29.50 8.86 -14.69
N ALA A 154 -28.61 9.59 -15.33
CA ALA A 154 -28.86 10.95 -15.74
C ALA A 154 -29.92 10.89 -16.84
N ALA A 155 -31.18 11.13 -16.46
CA ALA A 155 -32.22 11.49 -17.41
C ALA A 155 -31.81 12.82 -18.07
N GLY A 156 -31.52 12.76 -19.38
CA GLY A 156 -31.26 13.90 -20.26
C GLY A 156 -31.54 13.50 -21.69
#